data_AF-A0A2X2Y351-F1
#
_entry.id   AF-A0A2X2Y351-F1
#
_cell.length_a   1.000
_cell.length_b   1.000
_cell.length_c   1.000
_cell.angle_alpha   90.00
_cell.angle_beta   90.00
_cell.angle_gamma   90.00
#
_symmetry.space_group_name_H-M   'P 1'
#
loop_
_entity.id
_entity.type
_entity.pdbx_description
1 polymer ?
#
loop_
_entity_poly.entity_id
_entity_poly.type
_entity_poly.pdbx_seq_one_letter_code
_entity_poly.pdbx_strand_id
1 'polypeptide(L)' 'MNCIENKTEYIKFLGYLLKSFLILLIFGEVLPKLLDYILFIYLRQKNIHNDSILVQNILSRNGNILKNYIYIFHEFLKI' A
#
# COMPACT_ATOMS: atom_id res chain seq x y z
N MET A 1 31.66 -26.03 -18.07
CA MET A 1 30.52 -25.65 -17.20
C MET A 1 30.96 -24.43 -16.38
N ASN A 2 30.33 -23.27 -16.39
CA ASN A 2 29.10 -22.86 -17.07
C ASN A 2 28.88 -21.33 -16.92
N CYS A 3 29.58 -20.49 -17.71
CA CYS A 3 29.31 -19.04 -17.72
C CYS A 3 27.86 -18.71 -18.16
N ILE A 4 27.23 -19.63 -18.89
CA ILE A 4 25.86 -19.52 -19.37
C ILE A 4 24.85 -19.80 -18.24
N GLU A 5 25.06 -20.82 -17.39
CA GLU A 5 24.24 -21.02 -16.17
C GLU A 5 24.29 -19.80 -15.26
N ASN A 6 25.49 -19.27 -15.01
CA ASN A 6 25.67 -18.14 -14.09
C ASN A 6 24.92 -16.88 -14.55
N LYS A 7 24.90 -16.63 -15.87
CA LYS A 7 24.11 -15.54 -16.46
C LYS A 7 22.61 -15.77 -16.29
N THR A 8 22.16 -17.01 -16.42
CA THR A 8 20.74 -17.37 -16.31
C THR A 8 20.24 -17.26 -14.86
N GLU A 9 21.06 -17.64 -13.89
CA GLU A 9 20.76 -17.46 -12.46
C GLU A 9 20.70 -15.98 -12.07
N TYR A 10 21.62 -15.16 -12.57
CA TYR A 10 21.58 -13.70 -12.33
C TYR A 10 20.30 -13.05 -12.85
N ILE A 11 19.86 -13.42 -14.05
CA ILE A 11 18.61 -12.90 -14.63
C ILE A 11 17.40 -13.33 -13.79
N LYS A 12 17.38 -14.58 -13.32
CA LYS A 12 16.33 -15.07 -12.41
C LYS A 12 16.33 -14.29 -11.10
N PHE A 13 17.50 -14.10 -10.49
CA PHE A 13 17.64 -13.33 -9.26
C PHE A 13 17.15 -11.88 -9.43
N LEU A 14 17.58 -11.20 -10.50
CA LEU A 14 17.11 -9.86 -10.82
C LEU A 14 15.59 -9.83 -11.03
N GLY A 15 15.03 -10.84 -11.69
CA GLY A 15 13.59 -10.99 -11.87
C GLY A 15 12.83 -11.15 -10.55
N TYR A 16 13.36 -11.94 -9.61
CA TYR A 16 12.78 -12.06 -8.26
C TYR A 16 12.86 -10.75 -7.48
N LEU A 17 14.00 -10.06 -7.55
CA LEU A 17 14.20 -8.77 -6.88
C LEU A 17 13.19 -7.72 -7.39
N LEU A 18 13.02 -7.63 -8.71
CA LEU A 18 12.06 -6.73 -9.34
C LEU A 18 10.61 -7.06 -8.98
N LYS A 19 10.26 -8.35 -8.94
CA LYS A 19 8.92 -8.80 -8.50
C LYS A 19 8.65 -8.41 -7.04
N SER A 20 9.59 -8.67 -6.15
CA SER A 20 9.45 -8.31 -4.73
C SER A 20 9.33 -6.80 -4.54
N PHE A 21 10.09 -6.01 -5.30
CA PHE A 21 10.00 -4.55 -5.28
C PHE A 21 8.64 -4.05 -5.77
N LEU A 22 8.11 -4.62 -6.86
CA LEU A 22 6.77 -4.30 -7.36
C LEU A 22 5.68 -4.63 -6.33
N ILE A 23 5.78 -5.77 -5.65
CA ILE A 23 4.85 -6.15 -4.58
C ILE A 23 4.90 -5.11 -3.46
N LEU A 24 6.10 -4.71 -3.01
CA LEU A 24 6.26 -3.65 -2.01
C LEU A 24 5.57 -2.36 -2.44
N LEU A 25 5.79 -1.92 -3.67
CA LEU A 25 5.26 -0.66 -4.19
C LEU A 25 3.72 -0.68 -4.29
N ILE A 26 3.16 -1.79 -4.76
CA ILE A 26 1.71 -1.97 -4.84
C ILE A 26 1.09 -1.96 -3.43
N PHE A 27 1.62 -2.78 -2.52
CA PHE A 27 1.02 -2.93 -1.19
C PHE A 27 1.26 -1.72 -0.28
N GLY A 28 2.42 -1.07 -0.39
CA GLY A 28 2.79 0.02 0.49
C GLY A 28 2.34 1.40 0.04
N GLU A 29 2.13 1.63 -1.26
CA GLU A 29 1.73 2.95 -1.75
C GLU A 29 0.37 2.93 -2.47
N VAL A 30 0.20 2.06 -3.45
CA VAL A 30 -1.00 2.06 -4.31
C VAL A 30 -2.22 1.58 -3.54
N LEU A 31 -2.11 0.45 -2.86
CA LEU A 31 -3.20 -0.18 -2.11
C LEU A 31 -3.77 0.72 -1.00
N PRO A 32 -2.97 1.33 -0.10
CA PRO A 32 -3.51 2.18 0.95
C PRO A 32 -4.20 3.43 0.39
N LYS A 33 -3.65 4.06 -0.66
CA LYS A 33 -4.31 5.21 -1.32
C LYS A 33 -5.65 4.81 -1.94
N LEU A 34 -5.71 3.65 -2.57
CA LEU A 34 -6.92 3.12 -3.19
C LEU A 34 -7.97 2.76 -2.13
N LEU A 35 -7.53 2.19 -1.00
CA LEU A 35 -8.40 1.90 0.14
C LEU A 35 -9.03 3.18 0.73
N ASP A 36 -8.23 4.24 0.88
CA ASP A 36 -8.69 5.54 1.39
C ASP A 36 -9.77 6.12 0.49
N TYR A 37 -9.54 6.07 -0.83
CA TYR A 37 -10.49 6.55 -1.83
C TYR A 37 -11.81 5.76 -1.84
N ILE A 38 -11.73 4.42 -1.76
CA ILE A 38 -12.92 3.56 -1.67
C ILE A 38 -13.71 3.88 -0.40
N LEU A 39 -13.02 4.01 0.74
CA LEU A 39 -13.66 4.38 2.01
C LEU A 39 -14.37 5.72 1.88
N PHE A 40 -13.69 6.74 1.35
CA PHE A 40 -14.25 8.07 1.14
C PHE A 40 -15.52 8.04 0.29
N ILE A 41 -15.49 7.36 -0.86
CA ILE A 41 -16.68 7.21 -1.73
C ILE A 41 -17.81 6.49 -1.01
N TYR A 42 -17.51 5.35 -0.37
CA TYR A 42 -18.51 4.53 0.30
C TYR A 42 -19.29 5.32 1.36
N LEU A 43 -18.59 6.16 2.12
CA LEU A 43 -19.20 6.97 3.18
C LEU A 43 -19.97 8.15 2.62
N ARG A 44 -19.43 8.82 1.60
CA ARG A 44 -20.10 9.92 0.90
C ARG A 44 -21.40 9.44 0.28
N GLN A 45 -21.41 8.24 -0.30
CA GLN A 45 -22.60 7.65 -0.91
C GLN A 45 -23.67 7.26 0.11
N LYS A 46 -23.27 6.89 1.35
CA LYS A 46 -24.23 6.59 2.42
C LYS A 46 -24.78 7.82 3.15
N ASN A 47 -24.37 9.04 2.80
CA ASN A 47 -24.87 10.29 3.39
C ASN A 47 -24.79 10.35 4.94
N ILE A 48 -23.91 9.55 5.57
CA ILE A 48 -23.78 9.46 7.04
C ILE A 48 -22.97 10.63 7.61
N HIS A 49 -22.74 11.68 6.81
CA HIS A 49 -21.68 12.62 7.12
C HIS A 49 -21.99 13.60 8.26
N ASN A 50 -23.23 13.66 8.74
CA ASN A 50 -23.61 14.74 9.67
C ASN A 50 -24.07 14.29 11.07
N ASP A 51 -24.65 13.11 11.29
CA ASP A 51 -25.33 12.83 12.56
C ASP A 51 -24.74 11.71 13.44
N SER A 52 -23.77 10.92 12.93
CA SER A 52 -23.27 9.77 13.69
C SER A 52 -21.82 9.94 14.13
N ILE A 53 -21.66 10.38 15.39
CA ILE A 53 -20.38 10.47 16.12
C ILE A 53 -19.58 9.17 15.99
N LEU A 54 -20.27 8.03 15.99
CA LEU A 54 -19.67 6.70 15.89
C LEU A 54 -18.98 6.47 14.53
N VAL A 55 -19.60 6.93 13.43
CA VAL A 55 -19.02 6.82 12.08
C VAL A 55 -17.84 7.77 11.92
N GLN A 56 -17.92 9.00 12.43
CA GLN A 56 -16.77 9.92 12.43
C GLN A 56 -15.59 9.39 13.27
N ASN A 57 -15.87 8.74 14.39
CA ASN A 57 -14.82 8.20 15.27
C ASN A 57 -14.14 6.96 14.65
N ILE A 58 -14.91 6.11 13.96
CA ILE A 58 -14.35 4.98 13.18
C ILE A 58 -13.55 5.51 11.98
N LEU A 59 -14.01 6.59 11.34
CA LEU A 59 -13.32 7.18 10.20
C LEU A 59 -12.00 7.81 10.56
N SER A 60 -11.99 8.61 11.62
CA SER A 60 -10.79 9.26 12.12
C SER A 60 -9.78 8.22 12.59
N ARG A 61 -10.25 7.15 13.25
CA ARG A 61 -9.38 6.04 13.69
C ARG A 61 -8.82 5.23 12.52
N ASN A 62 -9.65 4.85 11.54
CA ASN A 62 -9.20 4.08 10.38
C ASN A 62 -8.31 4.93 9.45
N GLY A 63 -8.65 6.21 9.28
CA GLY A 63 -7.81 7.18 8.56
C GLY A 63 -6.46 7.39 9.24
N ASN A 64 -6.40 7.39 10.57
CA ASN A 64 -5.13 7.45 11.30
C ASN A 64 -4.29 6.17 11.13
N ILE A 65 -4.91 4.99 11.10
CA ILE A 65 -4.20 3.72 10.83
C ILE A 65 -3.62 3.74 9.41
N LEU A 66 -4.40 4.18 8.43
CA LEU A 66 -3.98 4.25 7.04
C LEU A 66 -2.87 5.28 6.82
N LYS A 67 -2.99 6.45 7.46
CA LYS A 67 -1.94 7.48 7.46
C LYS A 67 -0.65 6.99 8.14
N ASN A 68 -0.75 6.29 9.27
CA ASN A 68 0.42 5.70 9.92
C ASN A 68 1.08 4.62 9.05
N TYR A 69 0.28 3.80 8.36
CA TYR A 69 0.79 2.81 7.42
C TYR A 69 1.57 3.48 6.28
N ILE A 70 0.98 4.50 5.65
CA ILE A 70 1.64 5.29 4.59
C ILE A 70 2.91 5.94 5.14
N TYR A 71 2.87 6.52 6.34
CA TYR A 71 4.02 7.17 6.96
C TYR A 71 5.18 6.20 7.20
N ILE A 72 4.93 5.06 7.84
CA ILE A 72 5.95 4.03 8.10
C ILE A 72 6.53 3.51 6.78
N PHE A 73 5.67 3.27 5.79
CA PHE A 73 6.13 2.81 4.48
C PHE A 73 7.00 3.86 3.77
N HIS A 74 6.61 5.13 3.86
CA HIS A 74 7.36 6.23 3.27
C HIS A 74 8.68 6.51 3.99
N GLU A 75 8.75 6.30 5.31
CA GLU A 75 10.01 6.30 6.07
C GLU A 75 10.90 5.12 5.68
N PHE A 76 10.32 3.93 5.45
CA PHE A 76 11.07 2.76 4.99
C PHE A 76 11.66 2.95 3.58
N LEU A 77 10.97 3.70 2.71
CA LEU A 77 11.42 4.05 1.36
C LEU A 77 12.31 5.29 1.30
N LYS A 78 12.42 6.08 2.36
CA LYS A 78 13.46 7.11 2.51
C LYS A 78 14.80 6.41 2.76
N ILE A 79 15.31 5.77 1.71
CA ILE A 79 16.70 5.37 1.57
C ILE A 79 17.51 6.62 1.23
#